data_AF-A0A815J818-F1
#
_entry.id   AF-A0A815J818-F1
#
_cell.length_a   1.000
_cell.length_b   1.000
_cell.length_c   1.000
_cell.angle_alpha   90.00
_cell.angle_beta   90.00
_cell.angle_gamma   90.00
#
_symmetry.space_group_name_H-M   'P 1'
#
loop_
_entity.id
_entity.type
_entity.pdbx_description
1 polymer ?
#
loop_
_entity_poly.entity_id
_entity_poly.type
_entity_poly.pdbx_seq_one_letter_code
_entity_poly.pdbx_strand_id
1 'polypeptide(L)'
;FSPVSQISYALQHFPYASPNSPQSKYYVQLMLGYSSLESYLDLGLTYYPEFTTIKLHQTTQFYISLSNPSHRINGNGTVRVQWNTTECMDCFTLSPKEFHFNINNFQEKQILTTTRIKNAPKTFLIPIIYGEGYELIPPGRFLIYID
;
A
#
# COMPACT_ATOMS: atom_id res chain seq x y z
N PHE A 1 20.97 3.62 18.54
CA PHE A 1 19.66 3.47 19.19
C PHE A 1 18.60 3.43 18.10
N SER A 2 18.05 2.26 17.80
CA SER A 2 16.90 2.14 16.90
C SER A 2 15.61 2.27 17.71
N PRO A 3 14.60 3.02 17.27
CA PRO A 3 13.34 3.11 18.00
C PRO A 3 12.63 1.76 17.89
N VAL A 4 12.41 1.12 19.05
CA VAL A 4 11.53 -0.03 19.15
C VAL A 4 10.11 0.50 18.95
N SER A 5 9.47 0.12 17.86
CA SER A 5 8.04 0.34 17.64
C SER A 5 7.28 -0.22 18.85
N GLN A 6 6.65 0.65 19.65
CA GLN A 6 5.75 0.24 20.73
C GLN A 6 4.46 -0.29 20.10
N ILE A 7 4.41 -1.61 19.92
CA ILE A 7 3.17 -2.28 19.51
C ILE A 7 2.23 -2.25 20.72
N SER A 8 1.15 -1.47 20.61
CA SER A 8 0.10 -1.38 21.63
C SER A 8 -1.08 -2.26 21.22
N TYR A 9 -1.55 -3.10 22.14
CA TYR A 9 -2.69 -3.99 21.91
C TYR A 9 -3.91 -3.48 22.68
N ALA A 10 -5.05 -3.34 21.98
CA ALA A 10 -6.33 -3.16 22.63
C ALA A 10 -6.92 -4.53 22.96
N LEU A 11 -7.03 -4.81 24.25
CA LEU A 11 -7.65 -6.03 24.76
C LEU A 11 -9.02 -5.69 25.34
N GLN A 12 -10.02 -6.49 25.00
CA GLN A 12 -11.35 -6.38 25.59
C GLN A 12 -11.75 -7.72 26.20
N HIS A 13 -12.51 -7.70 27.29
CA HIS A 13 -13.21 -8.90 27.74
C HIS A 13 -14.17 -9.39 26.66
N PHE A 14 -14.30 -10.70 26.52
CA PHE A 14 -15.23 -11.30 25.57
C PHE A 14 -16.63 -10.70 25.74
N PRO A 15 -17.18 -9.98 24.75
CA PRO A 15 -18.49 -9.38 24.89
C PRO A 15 -19.51 -10.50 25.06
N TYR A 16 -20.44 -10.34 26.02
CA TYR A 16 -21.47 -11.33 26.37
C TYR A 16 -21.03 -12.55 27.18
N ALA A 17 -19.80 -12.60 27.70
CA ALA A 17 -19.46 -13.64 28.67
C ALA A 17 -20.24 -13.42 29.98
N SER A 18 -21.01 -14.44 30.40
CA SER A 18 -21.66 -14.42 31.71
C SER A 18 -20.62 -14.24 32.81
N PRO A 19 -20.90 -13.40 33.85
CA PRO A 19 -20.00 -13.25 34.98
C PRO A 19 -19.62 -14.62 35.58
N ASN A 20 -18.33 -14.81 35.88
CA ASN A 20 -17.75 -16.05 36.42
C ASN A 20 -17.73 -17.27 35.48
N SER A 21 -18.13 -17.13 34.21
CA SER A 21 -17.94 -18.19 33.21
C SER A 21 -16.44 -18.38 32.91
N PRO A 22 -16.00 -19.59 32.49
CA PRO A 22 -14.63 -19.78 31.99
C PRO A 22 -14.24 -18.75 30.93
N GLN A 23 -15.19 -18.38 30.06
CA GLN A 23 -15.03 -17.41 28.98
C GLN A 23 -14.70 -15.99 29.49
N SER A 24 -15.21 -15.60 30.66
CA SER A 24 -14.97 -14.27 31.25
C SER A 24 -13.52 -14.01 31.65
N LYS A 25 -12.70 -15.06 31.78
CA LYS A 25 -11.28 -14.98 32.12
C LYS A 25 -10.38 -14.69 30.92
N TYR A 26 -10.92 -14.79 29.70
CA TYR A 26 -10.16 -14.58 28.48
C TYR A 26 -10.38 -13.16 27.95
N TYR A 27 -9.27 -12.52 27.60
CA TYR A 27 -9.28 -11.29 26.83
C TYR A 27 -9.19 -11.65 25.36
N VAL A 28 -10.03 -11.02 24.54
CA VAL A 28 -9.87 -11.04 23.10
C VAL A 28 -9.03 -9.84 22.71
N GLN A 29 -8.00 -10.09 21.90
CA GLN A 29 -7.36 -9.00 21.18
C GLN A 29 -8.36 -8.48 20.16
N LEU A 30 -8.72 -7.21 20.29
CA LEU A 30 -9.48 -6.55 19.25
C LEU A 30 -8.55 -6.44 18.04
N MET A 31 -8.93 -7.07 16.93
CA MET A 31 -8.48 -6.55 15.64
C MET A 31 -9.07 -5.15 15.55
N LEU A 32 -8.27 -4.14 15.82
CA LEU A 32 -8.56 -2.76 15.45
C LEU A 32 -8.46 -2.67 13.91
N GLY A 33 -9.35 -3.39 13.25
CA GLY A 33 -9.56 -3.30 11.82
C GLY A 33 -10.53 -2.17 11.59
N TYR A 34 -10.00 -0.96 11.38
CA TYR A 34 -10.58 -0.14 10.32
C TYR A 34 -10.73 -1.08 9.14
N SER A 35 -11.94 -1.21 8.60
CA SER A 35 -12.16 -2.19 7.55
C SER A 35 -11.13 -1.96 6.44
N SER A 36 -10.55 -3.02 5.88
CA SER A 36 -9.60 -2.87 4.76
C SER A 36 -10.21 -2.09 3.60
N LEU A 37 -11.54 -2.03 3.54
CA LEU A 37 -12.33 -1.22 2.62
C LEU A 37 -12.26 0.28 2.91
N GLU A 38 -12.41 0.71 4.17
CA GLU A 38 -12.28 2.13 4.55
C GLU A 38 -10.84 2.62 4.37
N SER A 39 -9.85 1.81 4.80
CA SER A 39 -8.44 2.17 4.57
C SER A 39 -8.12 2.27 3.08
N TYR A 40 -8.74 1.42 2.25
CA TYR A 40 -8.61 1.46 0.79
C TYR A 40 -9.22 2.73 0.18
N LEU A 41 -10.43 3.10 0.59
CA LEU A 41 -11.09 4.34 0.14
C LEU A 41 -10.33 5.58 0.60
N ASP A 42 -9.74 5.53 1.80
CA ASP A 42 -8.97 6.63 2.37
C ASP A 42 -7.61 6.84 1.70
N LEU A 43 -6.96 5.78 1.20
CA LEU A 43 -5.66 5.93 0.52
C LEU A 43 -5.82 6.64 -0.82
N GLY A 44 -6.84 6.28 -1.60
CA GLY A 44 -7.10 6.90 -2.90
C GLY A 44 -5.93 6.77 -3.90
N LEU A 45 -5.15 5.68 -3.84
CA LEU A 45 -4.06 5.47 -4.79
C LEU A 45 -4.62 5.32 -6.21
N THR A 46 -4.17 6.18 -7.11
CA THR A 46 -4.61 6.25 -8.51
C THR A 46 -3.41 6.18 -9.44
N TYR A 47 -3.62 5.56 -10.61
CA TYR A 47 -2.57 5.44 -11.62
C TYR A 47 -3.12 5.43 -13.04
N TYR A 48 -2.34 5.95 -13.98
CA TYR A 48 -2.69 5.96 -15.40
C TYR A 48 -1.44 5.82 -16.28
N PRO A 49 -1.44 4.99 -17.33
CA PRO A 49 -2.50 4.04 -17.69
C PRO A 49 -2.54 2.83 -16.73
N GLU A 50 -3.70 2.19 -16.57
CA GLU A 50 -3.82 0.97 -15.73
C GLU A 50 -3.27 -0.28 -16.42
N PHE A 51 -3.23 -0.25 -17.76
CA PHE A 51 -2.71 -1.32 -18.60
C PHE A 51 -1.85 -0.73 -19.72
N THR A 52 -0.78 -1.44 -20.09
CA THR A 52 0.01 -1.08 -21.26
C THR A 52 0.82 -2.27 -21.76
N THR A 53 1.31 -2.16 -22.99
CA THR A 53 2.25 -3.12 -23.58
C THR A 53 3.60 -2.45 -23.71
N ILE A 54 4.64 -3.03 -23.11
CA ILE A 54 6.01 -2.50 -23.18
C ILE A 54 6.85 -3.50 -23.96
N LYS A 55 7.32 -3.18 -25.17
CA LYS A 55 8.21 -4.12 -25.89
C LYS A 55 9.60 -4.14 -25.25
N LEU A 56 10.39 -5.17 -25.58
CA LEU A 56 11.77 -5.26 -25.13
C LEU A 56 12.56 -3.99 -25.50
N HIS A 57 13.29 -3.44 -24.52
CA HIS A 57 14.05 -2.18 -24.60
C HIS A 57 13.21 -0.92 -24.83
N GLN A 58 11.89 -0.99 -24.62
CA GLN A 58 11.04 0.19 -24.59
C GLN A 58 10.74 0.65 -23.17
N THR A 59 10.36 1.92 -23.09
CA THR A 59 10.03 2.63 -21.86
C THR A 59 8.62 3.17 -21.96
N THR A 60 7.89 3.12 -20.86
CA THR A 60 6.60 3.78 -20.69
C THR A 60 6.56 4.55 -19.36
N GLN A 61 5.55 5.38 -19.19
CA GLN A 61 5.34 6.19 -18.00
C GLN A 61 3.96 5.91 -17.41
N PHE A 62 3.92 5.75 -16.09
CA PHE A 62 2.71 5.70 -15.29
C PHE A 62 2.66 6.94 -14.40
N TYR A 63 1.53 7.64 -14.42
CA TYR A 63 1.25 8.77 -13.53
C TYR A 63 0.61 8.24 -12.28
N ILE A 64 1.22 8.46 -11.12
CA ILE A 64 0.79 7.97 -9.81
C ILE A 64 0.39 9.16 -8.94
N SER A 65 -0.75 9.07 -8.25
CA SER A 65 -1.20 10.11 -7.31
C SER A 65 -2.06 9.54 -6.20
N LEU A 66 -2.25 10.30 -5.12
CA LEU A 66 -3.27 10.03 -4.11
C LEU A 66 -4.44 11.02 -4.31
N SER A 67 -5.64 10.51 -4.59
CA SER A 67 -6.78 11.33 -4.99
C SER A 67 -7.42 12.10 -3.84
N ASN A 68 -7.31 11.60 -2.60
CA ASN A 68 -7.85 12.25 -1.41
C ASN A 68 -6.74 12.57 -0.41
N PRO A 69 -6.84 13.71 0.30
CA PRO A 69 -6.03 13.93 1.49
C PRO A 69 -6.52 12.90 2.48
N SER A 70 -5.75 11.84 2.62
CA SER A 70 -5.96 10.87 3.68
C SER A 70 -6.05 11.63 5.00
N HIS A 71 -7.13 11.43 5.75
CA HIS A 71 -7.26 11.93 7.11
C HIS A 71 -6.12 11.45 8.04
N ARG A 72 -5.29 10.49 7.60
CA ARG A 72 -4.13 9.98 8.32
C ARG A 72 -2.83 10.70 8.01
N ILE A 73 -2.67 11.30 6.83
CA ILE A 73 -1.49 12.12 6.53
C ILE A 73 -1.65 13.48 7.21
N ASN A 74 -1.41 13.52 8.53
CA ASN A 74 -1.49 14.72 9.34
C ASN A 74 -0.09 15.23 9.72
N GLY A 75 0.09 16.55 9.72
CA GLY A 75 1.33 17.20 10.16
C GLY A 75 2.54 16.81 9.32
N ASN A 76 3.43 15.97 9.89
CA ASN A 76 4.68 15.51 9.29
C ASN A 76 4.63 14.04 8.81
N GLY A 77 3.44 13.44 8.76
CA GLY A 77 3.24 12.08 8.26
C GLY A 77 3.64 11.95 6.78
N THR A 78 4.14 10.79 6.38
CA THR A 78 4.54 10.51 5.00
C THR A 78 4.19 9.08 4.61
N VAL A 79 3.47 8.93 3.51
CA VAL A 79 3.19 7.65 2.87
C VAL A 79 4.24 7.38 1.80
N ARG A 80 4.83 6.20 1.85
CA ARG A 80 5.79 5.73 0.85
C ARG A 80 5.17 4.66 -0.01
N VAL A 81 5.35 4.77 -1.32
CA VAL A 81 4.86 3.78 -2.28
C VAL A 81 6.02 3.29 -3.12
N GLN A 82 6.18 1.97 -3.19
CA GLN A 82 7.12 1.24 -4.04
C GLN A 82 6.36 0.25 -4.92
N TRP A 83 6.99 -0.33 -5.95
CA TRP A 83 6.37 -1.36 -6.78
C TRP A 83 7.27 -2.58 -6.90
N ASN A 84 6.65 -3.75 -6.82
CA ASN A 84 7.24 -5.04 -7.16
C ASN A 84 6.56 -5.63 -8.39
N THR A 85 7.27 -6.48 -9.11
CA THR A 85 6.76 -7.26 -10.24
C THR A 85 6.48 -8.70 -9.81
N THR A 86 5.40 -9.32 -10.28
CA THR A 86 5.04 -10.70 -9.89
C THR A 86 5.87 -11.78 -10.57
N GLU A 87 5.90 -11.80 -11.90
CA GLU A 87 6.43 -12.94 -12.66
C GLU A 87 7.94 -12.88 -12.89
N CYS A 88 8.49 -11.67 -12.96
CA CYS A 88 9.91 -11.48 -13.24
C CYS A 88 10.46 -10.22 -12.54
N MET A 89 11.19 -10.45 -11.45
CA MET A 89 11.75 -9.40 -10.59
C MET A 89 12.80 -8.50 -11.25
N ASP A 90 13.44 -8.96 -12.32
CA ASP A 90 14.54 -8.26 -12.99
C ASP A 90 14.29 -8.04 -14.50
N CYS A 91 13.05 -8.21 -14.96
CA CYS A 91 12.68 -7.94 -16.35
C CYS A 91 12.38 -6.47 -16.61
N PHE A 92 12.12 -5.69 -15.55
CA PHE A 92 11.77 -4.29 -15.64
C PHE A 92 12.69 -3.45 -14.76
N THR A 93 13.09 -2.29 -15.28
CA THR A 93 13.71 -1.23 -14.48
C THR A 93 12.66 -0.18 -14.17
N LEU A 94 12.47 0.09 -12.88
CA LEU A 94 11.51 1.06 -12.37
C LEU A 94 12.26 2.29 -11.83
N SER A 95 11.83 3.49 -12.23
CA SER A 95 12.39 4.75 -11.76
C SER A 95 11.31 5.82 -11.58
N PRO A 96 11.20 6.47 -10.41
CA PRO A 96 11.99 6.24 -9.21
C PRO A 96 11.63 4.90 -8.53
N LYS A 97 12.49 4.45 -7.61
CA LYS A 97 12.25 3.22 -6.83
C LYS A 97 11.15 3.39 -5.77
N GLU A 98 10.84 4.63 -5.42
CA GLU A 98 9.92 4.98 -4.35
C GLU A 98 9.35 6.39 -4.57
N PHE A 99 8.08 6.59 -4.20
CA PHE A 99 7.47 7.92 -4.07
C PHE A 99 7.12 8.23 -2.62
N HIS A 100 7.11 9.51 -2.31
CA HIS A 100 6.80 10.06 -0.99
C HIS A 100 5.62 11.01 -1.13
N PHE A 101 4.55 10.74 -0.40
CA PHE A 101 3.36 11.56 -0.34
C PHE A 101 3.16 12.10 1.08
N ASN A 102 3.00 13.40 1.21
CA ASN A 102 2.74 14.13 2.45
C ASN A 102 1.63 15.16 2.20
N ILE A 103 1.29 15.94 3.23
CA ILE A 103 0.21 16.93 3.16
C ILE A 103 0.38 17.99 2.06
N ASN A 104 1.61 18.24 1.61
CA ASN A 104 1.91 19.26 0.60
C ASN A 104 1.80 18.72 -0.83
N ASN A 105 2.03 17.41 -1.05
CA ASN A 105 2.15 16.84 -2.39
C ASN A 105 1.26 15.62 -2.67
N PHE A 106 0.32 15.27 -1.78
CA PHE A 106 -0.50 14.06 -1.95
C PHE A 106 -1.30 14.04 -3.27
N GLN A 107 -1.76 15.21 -3.76
CA GLN A 107 -2.48 15.34 -5.05
C GLN A 107 -1.55 15.49 -6.26
N GLU A 108 -0.26 15.66 -6.04
CA GLU A 108 0.68 15.83 -7.13
C GLU A 108 0.88 14.51 -7.86
N LYS A 109 0.82 14.58 -9.19
CA LYS A 109 1.12 13.43 -10.05
C LYS A 109 2.62 13.21 -10.07
N GLN A 110 3.04 12.05 -9.59
CA GLN A 110 4.42 11.58 -9.68
C GLN A 110 4.54 10.60 -10.85
N ILE A 111 5.71 10.52 -11.48
CA ILE A 111 5.91 9.73 -12.70
C ILE A 111 6.76 8.50 -12.39
N LEU A 112 6.19 7.32 -12.60
CA LEU A 112 6.89 6.04 -12.61
C LEU A 112 7.28 5.68 -14.05
N THR A 113 8.57 5.72 -14.33
CA THR A 113 9.15 5.29 -15.59
C THR A 113 9.49 3.80 -15.50
N THR A 114 8.95 3.01 -16.43
CA THR A 114 9.14 1.56 -16.49
C THR A 114 9.75 1.17 -17.82
N THR A 115 10.91 0.53 -17.78
CA THR A 115 11.63 0.05 -18.96
C THR A 115 11.73 -1.47 -18.95
N ARG A 116 11.32 -2.14 -20.04
CA ARG A 116 11.50 -3.59 -20.18
C ARG A 116 12.94 -3.88 -20.61
N ILE A 117 13.67 -4.64 -19.80
CA ILE A 117 15.07 -5.01 -20.06
C ILE A 117 15.25 -6.49 -20.43
N LYS A 118 14.28 -7.35 -20.11
CA LYS A 118 14.24 -8.76 -20.52
C LYS A 118 12.85 -9.15 -20.99
N ASN A 119 12.76 -10.22 -21.79
CA ASN A 119 11.46 -10.82 -22.10
C ASN A 119 10.83 -11.36 -20.82
N ALA A 120 9.56 -11.03 -20.61
CA ALA A 120 8.79 -11.45 -19.45
C ALA A 120 7.42 -11.93 -19.94
N PRO A 121 6.76 -12.86 -19.24
CA PRO A 121 5.33 -13.03 -19.41
C PRO A 121 4.58 -11.78 -18.93
N LYS A 122 3.26 -11.77 -19.16
CA LYS A 122 2.33 -10.78 -18.62
C LYS A 122 2.56 -10.60 -17.13
N THR A 123 2.81 -9.38 -16.69
CA THR A 123 3.28 -9.07 -15.34
C THR A 123 2.44 -7.97 -14.71
N PHE A 124 2.23 -8.05 -13.40
CA PHE A 124 1.64 -6.97 -12.64
C PHE A 124 2.72 -6.19 -11.90
N LEU A 125 2.61 -4.85 -11.89
CA LEU A 125 3.25 -4.04 -10.86
C LEU A 125 2.31 -3.97 -9.65
N ILE A 126 2.79 -4.47 -8.52
CA ILE A 126 2.11 -4.51 -7.25
C ILE A 126 2.72 -3.45 -6.34
N PRO A 127 1.94 -2.48 -5.86
CA PRO A 127 2.43 -1.47 -4.95
C PRO A 127 2.64 -2.06 -3.57
N ILE A 128 3.72 -1.62 -2.93
CA ILE A 128 3.98 -1.82 -1.52
C ILE A 128 3.89 -0.47 -0.86
N ILE A 129 3.01 -0.36 0.12
CA ILE A 129 2.66 0.90 0.77
C ILE A 129 3.15 0.85 2.21
N TYR A 130 3.77 1.93 2.66
CA TYR A 130 4.27 2.07 4.02
C TYR A 130 3.84 3.40 4.63
N GLY A 131 3.58 3.38 5.93
CA GLY A 131 3.36 4.59 6.73
C GLY A 131 1.87 4.88 6.93
N GLU A 132 1.59 5.62 8.01
CA GLU A 132 0.24 6.07 8.37
C GLU A 132 -0.80 4.93 8.48
N GLY A 133 -0.36 3.70 8.80
CA GLY A 133 -1.23 2.54 8.95
C GLY A 133 -1.75 1.95 7.63
N TYR A 134 -1.17 2.37 6.50
CA TYR A 134 -1.51 1.86 5.18
C TYR A 134 -0.77 0.58 4.79
N GLU A 135 0.24 0.18 5.57
CA GLU A 135 0.94 -1.10 5.43
C GLU A 135 0.02 -2.33 5.59
N LEU A 136 -1.19 -2.14 6.13
CA LEU A 136 -2.20 -3.20 6.30
C LEU A 136 -3.08 -3.38 5.06
N ILE A 137 -2.97 -2.51 4.04
CA ILE A 137 -3.77 -2.62 2.82
C ILE A 137 -3.24 -3.78 1.96
N PRO A 138 -4.11 -4.74 1.56
CA PRO A 138 -3.69 -5.81 0.68
C PRO A 138 -3.22 -5.28 -0.68
N PRO A 139 -2.01 -5.69 -1.15
CA PRO A 139 -1.43 -5.21 -2.39
C PRO A 139 -2.28 -5.49 -3.64
N GLY A 140 -3.07 -6.57 -3.61
CA GLY A 140 -3.85 -7.06 -4.75
C GLY A 140 -4.97 -6.14 -5.24
N ARG A 141 -5.17 -4.96 -4.63
CA ARG A 141 -6.23 -4.02 -5.02
C ARG A 141 -5.78 -2.89 -5.94
N PHE A 142 -4.48 -2.69 -6.13
CA PHE A 142 -3.93 -1.59 -6.91
C PHE A 142 -2.92 -2.14 -7.92
N LEU A 143 -3.40 -2.83 -8.96
CA LEU A 143 -2.52 -3.52 -9.90
C LEU A 143 -2.38 -2.73 -11.20
N ILE A 144 -1.14 -2.49 -11.62
CA ILE A 144 -0.84 -2.03 -12.99
C ILE A 144 -0.48 -3.25 -13.83
N TYR A 145 -1.15 -3.42 -14.97
CA TYR A 145 -0.90 -4.55 -15.86
C TYR A 145 0.06 -4.19 -17.00
N ILE A 146 1.07 -5.02 -17.22
CA ILE A 146 2.05 -4.89 -18.29
C ILE A 146 2.06 -6.16 -19.14
N ASP A 147 1.87 -5.98 -20.45
CA ASP A 147 2.07 -7.00 -21.49
C ASP A 147 3.45 -6.88 -22.17
#